data_AF-A0A919TW97-F1
#
_entry.id   AF-A0A919TW97-F1
#
_cell.length_a   1.000
_cell.length_b   1.000
_cell.length_c   1.000
_cell.angle_alpha   90.00
_cell.angle_beta   90.00
_cell.angle_gamma   90.00
#
_symmetry.space_group_name_H-M   'P 1'
#
loop_
_entity.id
_entity.type
_entity.pdbx_description
1 polymer ?
#
loop_
_entity_poly.entity_id
_entity_poly.type
_entity_poly.pdbx_seq_one_letter_code
_entity_poly.pdbx_strand_id
1 'polypeptide(L)'
;MPRSRFVAQDPGGAQEHVAPGASVSTLVQRDISGSHEWLRDAAQHSPCGSPSRLRRLIRHIADDDRDAFRELFDRCSGRVAAGLRRQVSDQHRFAGVFAGTFVEVWWLAGCHVDPDVDVVAWIDEIVQRRVTDSRPAALSAAISASPDAGSLGPMWAQGVEAELAGLLRRR
;
A
#
# COMPACT_ATOMS: atom_id res chain seq x y z
N MET A 1 -18.78 18.64 10.15
CA MET A 1 -19.73 18.32 9.06
C MET A 1 -20.01 16.81 9.09
N PRO A 2 -21.06 16.34 9.78
CA PRO A 2 -21.40 14.91 9.81
C PRO A 2 -22.13 14.50 8.53
N ARG A 3 -21.72 13.39 7.88
CA ARG A 3 -22.41 12.87 6.69
C ARG A 3 -23.48 11.87 7.13
N SER A 4 -24.73 12.23 6.85
CA SER A 4 -25.94 11.48 7.18
C SER A 4 -26.00 10.09 6.53
N ARG A 5 -26.47 9.14 7.34
CA ARG A 5 -26.85 7.77 7.02
C ARG A 5 -28.14 7.77 6.19
N PHE A 6 -28.11 7.20 4.99
CA PHE A 6 -29.32 6.96 4.20
C PHE A 6 -29.76 5.51 4.42
N VAL A 7 -30.93 5.34 5.04
CA VAL A 7 -31.69 4.09 5.12
C VAL A 7 -32.74 4.15 4.02
N ALA A 8 -32.75 3.16 3.13
CA ALA A 8 -33.87 2.89 2.24
C ALA A 8 -34.16 1.39 2.26
N GLN A 9 -35.45 1.08 2.37
CA GLN A 9 -36.03 -0.21 2.66
C GLN A 9 -36.48 -0.91 1.37
N ASP A 10 -36.33 -2.25 1.36
CA ASP A 10 -36.71 -3.21 0.31
C ASP A 10 -38.23 -3.22 0.05
N PRO A 11 -38.69 -3.58 -1.17
CA PRO A 11 -39.20 -4.95 -1.32
C PRO A 11 -38.98 -5.60 -2.71
N GLY A 12 -38.50 -6.84 -2.71
CA GLY A 12 -39.15 -7.95 -3.41
C GLY A 12 -38.66 -8.33 -4.81
N GLY A 13 -38.04 -9.51 -4.90
CA GLY A 13 -38.30 -10.48 -5.97
C GLY A 13 -37.25 -10.60 -7.07
N ALA A 14 -36.35 -11.58 -6.92
CA ALA A 14 -35.96 -12.58 -7.94
C ALA A 14 -34.72 -13.33 -7.45
N GLN A 15 -34.88 -14.62 -7.13
CA GLN A 15 -33.75 -15.52 -6.94
C GLN A 15 -33.08 -15.76 -8.29
N GLU A 16 -31.95 -15.11 -8.54
CA GLU A 16 -31.00 -15.53 -9.56
C GLU A 16 -29.84 -16.26 -8.89
N HIS A 17 -29.83 -17.58 -9.06
CA HIS A 17 -28.78 -18.47 -8.61
C HIS A 17 -27.59 -18.34 -9.57
N VAL A 18 -26.73 -17.36 -9.32
CA VAL A 18 -25.45 -17.16 -10.03
C VAL A 18 -24.32 -17.76 -9.20
N ALA A 19 -23.54 -18.64 -9.82
CA ALA A 19 -22.36 -19.29 -9.24
C ALA A 19 -21.37 -18.26 -8.65
N PRO A 20 -20.66 -18.58 -7.56
CA PRO A 20 -19.74 -17.64 -6.92
C PRO A 20 -18.56 -17.34 -7.86
N GLY A 21 -18.66 -16.18 -8.52
CA GLY A 21 -17.53 -15.52 -9.15
C GLY A 21 -16.45 -15.29 -8.12
N ALA A 22 -15.25 -15.78 -8.41
CA ALA A 22 -14.06 -15.52 -7.64
C ALA A 22 -13.93 -14.01 -7.39
N SER A 23 -13.97 -13.63 -6.11
CA SER A 23 -13.69 -12.26 -5.68
C SER A 23 -12.40 -11.77 -6.32
N VAL A 24 -12.44 -10.55 -6.84
CA VAL A 24 -11.30 -9.83 -7.42
C VAL A 24 -10.15 -9.69 -6.40
N SER A 25 -10.41 -9.93 -5.11
CA SER A 25 -9.40 -10.02 -4.04
C SER A 25 -8.45 -11.21 -4.14
N THR A 26 -8.80 -12.29 -4.87
CA THR A 26 -7.97 -13.52 -4.88
C THR A 26 -6.85 -13.49 -5.94
N LEU A 27 -6.93 -12.59 -6.93
CA LEU A 27 -6.01 -12.62 -8.08
C LEU A 27 -4.69 -11.84 -7.86
N VAL A 28 -4.58 -11.05 -6.77
CA VAL A 28 -3.32 -10.42 -6.36
C VAL A 28 -2.56 -11.24 -5.29
N GLN A 29 -3.09 -12.40 -4.89
CA GLN A 29 -2.60 -13.15 -3.73
C GLN A 29 -1.47 -14.15 -4.05
N ARG A 30 -1.18 -14.45 -5.32
CA ARG A 30 -0.40 -15.65 -5.68
C ARG A 30 1.08 -15.48 -6.02
N ASP A 31 1.61 -14.27 -6.14
CA ASP A 31 3.04 -14.07 -6.47
C ASP A 31 3.90 -13.51 -5.31
N ILE A 32 3.27 -13.18 -4.17
CA ILE A 32 3.95 -12.51 -3.03
C ILE A 32 4.70 -13.47 -2.09
N SER A 33 4.68 -14.78 -2.37
CA SER A 33 5.07 -15.85 -1.44
C SER A 33 6.54 -15.75 -0.96
N GLY A 34 7.47 -15.33 -1.81
CA GLY A 34 8.89 -15.15 -1.42
C GLY A 34 9.22 -13.83 -0.72
N SER A 35 8.36 -12.81 -0.88
CA SER A 35 8.60 -11.46 -0.34
C SER A 35 8.09 -11.28 1.08
N HIS A 36 7.29 -12.20 1.62
CA HIS A 36 6.79 -12.13 3.00
C HIS A 36 7.73 -12.79 4.02
N GLU A 37 8.69 -13.60 3.57
CA GLU A 37 9.51 -14.44 4.44
C GLU A 37 10.56 -13.64 5.24
N TRP A 38 11.20 -12.64 4.62
CA TRP A 38 12.18 -11.78 5.31
C TRP A 38 11.53 -10.79 6.30
N LEU A 39 10.24 -10.48 6.12
CA LEU A 39 9.39 -9.75 7.08
C LEU A 39 8.99 -10.65 8.25
N ARG A 40 8.69 -11.93 7.98
CA ARG A 40 8.43 -12.95 9.00
C ARG A 40 9.65 -13.18 9.91
N ASP A 41 10.86 -13.14 9.37
CA ASP A 41 12.11 -13.17 10.16
C ASP A 41 12.37 -11.86 10.92
N ALA A 42 11.97 -10.70 10.37
CA ALA A 42 11.93 -9.43 11.10
C ALA A 42 10.96 -9.49 12.28
N ALA A 43 9.81 -10.11 12.05
CA ALA A 43 8.67 -10.13 12.96
C ALA A 43 9.01 -10.85 14.26
N GLN A 44 9.95 -11.79 14.20
CA GLN A 44 10.46 -12.53 15.35
C GLN A 44 11.32 -11.66 16.29
N HIS A 45 11.85 -10.51 15.85
CA HIS A 45 12.87 -9.77 16.59
C HIS A 45 12.37 -8.61 17.47
N SER A 46 11.12 -8.15 17.34
CA SER A 46 10.44 -7.31 18.35
C SER A 46 8.96 -7.13 18.00
N PRO A 47 8.01 -7.61 18.81
CA PRO A 47 6.61 -7.29 18.61
C PRO A 47 6.38 -5.81 18.93
N CYS A 48 5.74 -5.08 18.02
CA CYS A 48 5.34 -3.68 18.22
C CYS A 48 4.22 -3.49 19.28
N GLY A 49 3.93 -4.52 20.07
CA GLY A 49 2.91 -4.55 21.11
C GLY A 49 1.86 -5.62 20.84
N SER A 50 0.84 -5.67 21.70
CA SER A 50 -0.25 -6.63 21.53
C SER A 50 -1.19 -6.23 20.38
N PRO A 51 -1.69 -7.18 19.57
CA PRO A 51 -2.57 -6.89 18.43
C PRO A 51 -3.80 -6.06 18.80
N SER A 52 -4.45 -6.38 19.92
CA SER A 52 -5.63 -5.67 20.42
C SER A 52 -5.36 -4.20 20.73
N ARG A 53 -4.13 -3.88 21.12
CA ARG A 53 -3.73 -2.51 21.45
C ARG A 53 -3.42 -1.71 20.18
N LEU A 54 -2.73 -2.33 19.23
CA LEU A 54 -2.49 -1.73 17.91
C LEU A 54 -3.80 -1.42 17.19
N ARG A 55 -4.77 -2.34 17.20
CA ARG A 55 -6.12 -2.10 16.67
C ARG A 55 -6.81 -0.91 17.33
N ARG A 56 -6.65 -0.75 18.65
CA ARG A 56 -7.21 0.41 19.37
C ARG A 56 -6.56 1.72 18.89
N LEU A 57 -5.24 1.74 18.72
CA LEU A 57 -4.53 2.92 18.21
C LEU A 57 -5.02 3.27 16.79
N ILE A 58 -5.16 2.30 15.89
CA ILE A 58 -5.71 2.54 14.54
C ILE A 58 -7.10 3.18 14.59
N ARG A 59 -7.99 2.72 15.48
CA ARG A 59 -9.31 3.35 15.65
C ARG A 59 -9.22 4.80 16.11
N HIS A 60 -8.34 5.12 17.06
CA HIS A 60 -8.13 6.51 17.47
C HIS A 60 -7.53 7.36 16.36
N ILE A 61 -6.60 6.81 15.57
CA ILE A 61 -6.02 7.50 14.41
C ILE A 61 -7.09 7.79 13.36
N ALA A 62 -8.04 6.87 13.15
CA ALA A 62 -9.19 7.10 12.28
C ALA A 62 -10.05 8.29 12.73
N ASP A 63 -10.02 8.62 14.03
CA ASP A 63 -10.65 9.79 14.64
C ASP A 63 -9.73 11.03 14.71
N ASP A 64 -8.64 11.07 13.92
CA ASP A 64 -7.63 12.15 13.86
C ASP A 64 -6.77 12.31 15.15
N ASP A 65 -6.70 11.28 16.00
CA ASP A 65 -5.88 11.31 17.22
C ASP A 65 -4.38 11.20 16.90
N ARG A 66 -3.69 12.35 16.99
CA ARG A 66 -2.25 12.47 16.77
C ARG A 66 -1.41 11.80 17.85
N ASP A 67 -1.90 11.72 19.09
CA ASP A 67 -1.19 11.06 20.16
C ASP A 67 -1.22 9.54 19.98
N ALA A 68 -2.35 8.99 19.54
CA ALA A 68 -2.45 7.60 19.14
C ALA A 68 -1.51 7.26 17.97
N PHE A 69 -1.39 8.16 16.98
CA PHE A 69 -0.45 7.98 15.87
C PHE A 69 1.00 8.01 16.33
N ARG A 70 1.39 8.98 17.16
CA ARG A 70 2.72 9.04 17.76
C ARG A 70 3.05 7.75 18.50
N GLU A 71 2.11 7.25 19.27
CA GLU A 71 2.31 6.03 20.05
C GLU A 71 2.45 4.78 19.17
N LEU A 72 1.69 4.69 18.08
CA LEU A 72 1.87 3.65 17.05
C LEU A 72 3.25 3.76 16.40
N PHE A 73 3.65 4.97 16.03
CA PHE A 73 4.95 5.24 15.42
C PHE A 73 6.09 4.81 16.34
N ASP A 74 6.09 5.21 17.61
CA ASP A 74 7.15 4.86 18.58
C ASP A 74 7.31 3.35 18.73
N ARG A 75 6.21 2.61 18.64
CA ARG A 75 6.19 1.14 18.77
C ARG A 75 6.62 0.40 17.52
N CYS A 76 6.21 0.88 16.35
CA CYS A 76 6.41 0.18 15.09
C CYS A 76 7.68 0.64 14.35
N SER A 77 8.12 1.88 14.56
CA SER A 77 9.24 2.50 13.84
C SER A 77 10.53 1.69 13.89
N GLY A 78 10.90 1.18 15.07
CA GLY A 78 12.10 0.35 15.23
C GLY A 78 12.07 -0.92 14.38
N ARG A 79 10.94 -1.64 14.39
CA ARG A 79 10.73 -2.84 13.58
C ARG A 79 10.75 -2.53 12.09
N VAL A 80 9.99 -1.52 11.65
CA VAL A 80 9.93 -1.10 10.24
C VAL A 80 11.31 -0.68 9.75
N ALA A 81 12.03 0.13 10.53
CA ALA A 81 13.38 0.57 10.17
C ALA A 81 14.37 -0.61 10.10
N ALA A 82 14.30 -1.56 11.04
CA ALA A 82 15.15 -2.75 11.03
C ALA A 82 14.88 -3.64 9.81
N GLY A 83 13.60 -3.83 9.44
CA GLY A 83 13.20 -4.53 8.21
C GLY A 83 13.71 -3.83 6.97
N LEU A 84 13.41 -2.54 6.83
CA LEU A 84 13.71 -1.76 5.64
C LEU A 84 15.23 -1.65 5.38
N ARG A 85 16.06 -1.55 6.43
CA ARG A 85 17.53 -1.54 6.30
C ARG A 85 18.11 -2.80 5.66
N ARG A 86 17.40 -3.94 5.72
CA ARG A 86 17.85 -5.18 5.06
C ARG A 86 17.57 -5.20 3.56
N GLN A 87 16.71 -4.31 3.07
CA GLN A 87 16.28 -4.28 1.66
C GLN A 87 16.76 -3.03 0.90
N VAL A 88 16.98 -1.94 1.63
CA VAL A 88 17.21 -0.63 1.04
C VAL A 88 18.51 -0.07 1.59
N SER A 89 19.56 -0.17 0.80
CA SER A 89 20.88 0.39 1.12
C SER A 89 20.99 1.89 0.84
N ASP A 90 20.18 2.40 -0.10
CA ASP A 90 20.15 3.82 -0.44
C ASP A 90 19.40 4.63 0.63
N GLN A 91 20.08 5.61 1.22
CA GLN A 91 19.55 6.37 2.36
C GLN A 91 18.36 7.25 1.99
N HIS A 92 18.33 7.79 0.77
CA HIS A 92 17.24 8.66 0.32
C HIS A 92 15.95 7.85 0.10
N ARG A 93 16.07 6.71 -0.58
CA ARG A 93 14.99 5.74 -0.75
C ARG A 93 14.51 5.20 0.58
N PHE A 94 15.41 4.89 1.51
CA PHE A 94 15.04 4.46 2.87
C PHE A 94 14.15 5.52 3.53
N ALA A 95 14.58 6.78 3.54
CA ALA A 95 13.84 7.88 4.17
C ALA A 95 12.46 8.08 3.53
N GLY A 96 12.38 8.04 2.19
CA GLY A 96 11.13 8.19 1.45
C GLY A 96 10.14 7.06 1.69
N VAL A 97 10.61 5.80 1.69
CA VAL A 97 9.76 4.64 2.00
C VAL A 97 9.30 4.69 3.45
N PHE A 98 10.22 4.93 4.38
CA PHE A 98 9.92 4.96 5.82
C PHE A 98 8.88 6.03 6.16
N ALA A 99 9.10 7.28 5.75
CA ALA A 99 8.15 8.36 5.99
C ALA A 99 6.81 8.11 5.26
N GLY A 100 6.89 7.66 4.01
CA GLY A 100 5.72 7.34 3.20
C GLY A 100 4.83 6.26 3.83
N THR A 101 5.43 5.23 4.44
CA THR A 101 4.69 4.17 5.14
C THR A 101 3.81 4.74 6.24
N PHE A 102 4.38 5.55 7.14
CA PHE A 102 3.62 6.07 8.28
C PHE A 102 2.59 7.14 7.86
N VAL A 103 2.90 7.94 6.84
CA VAL A 103 1.92 8.85 6.24
C VAL A 103 0.73 8.06 5.67
N GLU A 104 1.00 6.96 4.96
CA GLU A 104 -0.08 6.13 4.40
C GLU A 104 -0.90 5.43 5.47
N VAL A 105 -0.28 4.95 6.56
CA VAL A 105 -1.00 4.43 7.72
C VAL A 105 -1.97 5.47 8.28
N TRP A 106 -1.53 6.72 8.44
CA TRP A 106 -2.39 7.81 8.89
C TRP A 106 -3.59 8.02 7.95
N TRP A 107 -3.33 8.13 6.64
CA TRP A 107 -4.39 8.38 5.65
C TRP A 107 -5.40 7.24 5.53
N LEU A 108 -4.95 6.00 5.65
CA LEU A 108 -5.78 4.82 5.43
C LEU A 108 -6.47 4.31 6.70
N ALA A 109 -6.09 4.77 7.90
CA ALA A 109 -6.72 4.37 9.15
C ALA A 109 -8.24 4.57 9.14
N GLY A 110 -8.74 5.67 8.54
CA GLY A 110 -10.17 5.94 8.41
C GLY A 110 -10.92 5.04 7.42
N CYS A 111 -10.20 4.37 6.51
CA CYS A 111 -10.76 3.41 5.57
C CYS A 111 -10.66 1.97 6.07
N HIS A 112 -9.79 1.70 7.05
CA HIS A 112 -9.49 0.38 7.59
C HIS A 112 -10.02 0.26 9.03
N VAL A 113 -11.32 -0.05 9.14
CA VAL A 113 -11.99 -0.29 10.43
C VAL A 113 -12.50 -1.73 10.52
N ASP A 114 -11.82 -2.65 9.85
CA ASP A 114 -12.12 -4.07 10.00
C ASP A 114 -11.67 -4.53 11.40
N PRO A 115 -12.56 -5.15 12.20
CA PRO A 115 -12.23 -5.59 13.56
C PRO A 115 -11.09 -6.61 13.62
N ASP A 116 -10.82 -7.33 12.53
CA ASP A 116 -9.86 -8.43 12.48
C ASP A 116 -8.53 -8.07 11.79
N VAL A 117 -8.28 -6.79 11.50
CA VAL A 117 -7.02 -6.37 10.89
C VAL A 117 -5.81 -6.73 11.77
N ASP A 118 -4.88 -7.47 11.17
CA ASP A 118 -3.51 -7.57 11.68
C ASP A 118 -2.77 -6.30 11.25
N VAL A 119 -2.75 -5.32 12.15
CA VAL A 119 -2.11 -4.01 11.94
C VAL A 119 -0.65 -4.16 11.52
N VAL A 120 0.04 -5.18 12.02
CA VAL A 120 1.45 -5.39 11.74
C VAL A 120 1.64 -5.91 10.32
N ALA A 121 0.88 -6.94 9.95
CA ALA A 121 0.89 -7.46 8.58
C ALA A 121 0.51 -6.37 7.58
N TRP A 122 -0.49 -5.55 7.91
CA TRP A 122 -0.91 -4.43 7.08
C TRP A 122 0.18 -3.36 6.88
N ILE A 123 0.90 -2.98 7.95
CA ILE A 123 2.05 -2.06 7.82
C ILE A 123 3.15 -2.70 6.96
N ASP A 124 3.43 -3.98 7.16
CA ASP A 124 4.43 -4.74 6.40
C ASP A 124 4.07 -4.80 4.89
N GLU A 125 2.78 -4.93 4.56
CA GLU A 125 2.27 -4.83 3.17
C GLU A 125 2.47 -3.45 2.55
N ILE A 126 2.18 -2.38 3.32
CA ILE A 126 2.44 -0.99 2.87
C ILE A 126 3.93 -0.79 2.59
N VAL A 127 4.80 -1.25 3.49
CA VAL A 127 6.26 -1.18 3.30
C VAL A 127 6.66 -1.88 2.02
N GLN A 128 6.23 -3.13 1.81
CA GLN A 128 6.64 -3.92 0.66
C GLN A 128 6.17 -3.30 -0.67
N ARG A 129 4.94 -2.79 -0.72
CA ARG A 129 4.45 -2.04 -1.88
C ARG A 129 5.32 -0.82 -2.16
N ARG A 130 5.61 0.00 -1.15
CA ARG A 130 6.45 1.21 -1.31
C ARG A 130 7.89 0.89 -1.68
N VAL A 131 8.46 -0.19 -1.16
CA VAL A 131 9.77 -0.68 -1.58
C VAL A 131 9.73 -1.02 -3.08
N THR A 132 8.68 -1.68 -3.55
CA THR A 132 8.53 -2.02 -4.97
C THR A 132 8.37 -0.77 -5.84
N ASP A 133 7.49 0.14 -5.45
CA ASP A 133 7.17 1.38 -6.19
C ASP A 133 8.36 2.36 -6.26
N SER A 134 9.26 2.30 -5.27
CA SER A 134 10.45 3.15 -5.22
C SER A 134 11.65 2.60 -5.99
N ARG A 135 11.51 1.46 -6.69
CA ARG A 135 12.59 0.93 -7.52
C ARG A 135 12.84 1.87 -8.71
N PRO A 136 14.11 2.18 -9.04
CA PRO A 136 14.42 3.00 -10.20
C PRO A 136 13.84 2.39 -11.48
N ALA A 137 13.30 3.23 -12.36
CA ALA A 137 12.72 2.80 -13.64
C ALA A 137 13.68 1.97 -14.50
N ALA A 138 14.99 2.23 -14.44
CA ALA A 138 16.01 1.44 -15.14
C ALA A 138 16.10 -0.02 -14.62
N LEU A 139 15.91 -0.23 -13.32
CA LEU A 139 15.90 -1.57 -12.72
C LEU A 139 14.59 -2.30 -13.04
N SER A 140 13.47 -1.58 -13.09
CA SER A 140 12.18 -2.13 -13.49
C SER A 140 12.16 -2.51 -14.98
N ALA A 141 12.74 -1.66 -15.84
CA ALA A 141 12.90 -1.93 -17.26
C ALA A 141 13.82 -3.12 -17.53
N ALA A 142 14.90 -3.31 -16.76
CA ALA A 142 15.80 -4.46 -16.92
C ALA A 142 15.19 -5.81 -16.51
N ILE A 143 14.22 -5.82 -15.59
CA ILE A 143 13.49 -7.03 -15.17
C ILE A 143 12.35 -7.35 -16.16
N SER A 144 11.71 -6.32 -16.72
CA SER A 144 10.69 -6.47 -17.77
C SER A 144 11.30 -6.73 -19.16
N ALA A 145 12.54 -6.30 -19.41
CA ALA A 145 13.30 -6.59 -20.61
C ALA A 145 14.00 -7.95 -20.48
N SER A 146 13.22 -9.02 -20.60
CA SER A 146 13.78 -10.27 -21.13
C SER A 146 14.40 -9.97 -22.51
N PRO A 147 15.64 -10.38 -22.81
CA PRO A 147 16.30 -10.10 -24.07
C PRO A 147 15.80 -11.05 -25.17
N ASP A 148 14.50 -10.96 -25.48
CA ASP A 148 13.94 -11.38 -26.77
C ASP A 148 12.71 -10.51 -27.09
N ALA A 149 12.94 -9.22 -27.20
CA ALA A 149 12.00 -8.29 -27.82
C ALA A 149 12.82 -7.15 -28.39
N GLY A 150 13.41 -7.41 -29.56
CA GLY A 150 14.08 -6.38 -30.34
C GLY A 150 13.15 -5.17 -30.53
N SER A 151 13.73 -3.99 -30.29
CA SER A 151 13.42 -2.76 -31.01
C SER A 151 12.00 -2.19 -30.84
N LEU A 152 11.68 -1.64 -29.66
CA LEU A 152 10.69 -0.57 -29.51
C LEU A 152 11.14 0.47 -28.46
N GLY A 153 12.01 1.39 -28.88
CA GLY A 153 12.09 2.74 -28.30
C GLY A 153 12.10 3.78 -29.43
N PRO A 154 11.77 5.07 -29.19
CA PRO A 154 10.92 5.69 -28.18
C PRO A 154 9.66 6.30 -28.87
N MET A 155 8.63 5.50 -29.12
CA MET A 155 7.40 5.98 -29.78
C MET A 155 6.50 6.82 -28.83
N TRP A 156 6.69 6.69 -27.52
CA TRP A 156 5.89 7.36 -26.50
C TRP A 156 6.36 8.80 -26.18
N ALA A 157 7.52 9.23 -26.67
CA ALA A 157 7.98 10.61 -26.53
C ALA A 157 7.32 11.57 -27.54
N GLN A 158 6.89 11.08 -28.71
CA GLN A 158 6.32 11.93 -29.77
C GLN A 158 4.84 12.27 -29.57
N GLY A 159 4.06 11.39 -28.91
CA GLY A 159 2.62 11.62 -28.71
C GLY A 159 2.30 12.72 -27.69
N VAL A 160 3.15 12.88 -26.67
CA VAL A 160 2.89 13.78 -25.54
C VAL A 160 3.23 15.24 -25.89
N GLU A 161 4.25 15.49 -26.70
CA GLU A 161 4.58 16.85 -27.16
C GLU A 161 3.51 17.45 -28.08
N ALA A 162 2.86 16.64 -28.92
CA ALA A 162 1.82 17.11 -29.84
C ALA A 162 0.57 17.59 -29.09
N GLU A 163 0.18 16.88 -28.03
CA GLU A 163 -0.94 17.25 -27.14
C GLU A 163 -0.65 18.53 -26.36
N LEU A 164 0.56 18.66 -25.78
CA LEU A 164 0.97 19.86 -25.03
C LEU A 164 1.07 21.11 -25.92
N ALA A 165 1.58 20.98 -27.14
CA ALA A 165 1.64 22.07 -28.11
C ALA A 165 0.25 22.53 -28.56
N GLY A 166 -0.72 21.61 -28.65
CA GLY A 166 -2.12 21.93 -28.97
C GLY A 166 -2.84 22.68 -27.85
N LEU A 167 -2.50 22.41 -26.59
CA LEU A 167 -3.09 23.08 -25.43
C LEU A 167 -2.52 24.49 -25.20
N LEU A 168 -1.25 24.72 -25.54
CA LEU A 168 -0.59 26.02 -25.37
C LEU A 168 -0.88 27.03 -26.49
N ARG A 169 -1.35 26.59 -27.67
CA ARG A 169 -1.77 27.49 -28.76
C ARG A 169 -3.21 27.99 -28.66
N ARG A 170 -3.99 27.52 -27.67
CA ARG A 170 -5.36 27.98 -27.38
C ARG A 170 -5.41 28.96 -26.20
N ARG A 171 -4.53 29.96 -26.24
CA ARG A 171 -4.62 31.21 -25.45
C ARG A 171 -4.35 32.37 -26.39
#